data_AF-A0A858SUG7-F1
#
_entry.id   AF-A0A858SUG7-F1
#
_cell.length_a   1.000
_cell.length_b   1.000
_cell.length_c   1.000
_cell.angle_alpha   90.00
_cell.angle_beta   90.00
_cell.angle_gamma   90.00
#
_symmetry.space_group_name_H-M   'P 1'
#
loop_
_entity.id
_entity.type
_entity.pdbx_description
1 polymer ?
#
loop_
_entity_poly.entity_id
_entity_poly.type
_entity_poly.pdbx_seq_one_letter_code
_entity_poly.pdbx_strand_id
1 'polypeptide(L)' 'MTAITHTRPHFLHGTFAALAGVRARFAENRRRNAAYNKTFNELSAMTSRDLADIGLNRFDIPRIAAEAADMK' A
#
# COMPACT_ATOMS: atom_id res chain seq x y z
N MET A 1 34.17 11.23 -44.13
CA MET A 1 34.69 11.67 -42.82
C MET A 1 33.57 11.52 -41.81
N THR A 2 33.51 10.35 -41.16
CA THR A 2 32.37 9.88 -40.36
C THR A 2 32.63 10.16 -38.88
N ALA A 3 31.94 11.14 -38.29
CA ALA A 3 32.01 11.40 -36.86
C ALA A 3 30.97 10.52 -36.15
N ILE A 4 31.47 9.64 -35.30
CA ILE A 4 30.76 8.61 -34.55
C ILE A 4 29.86 9.28 -33.50
N THR A 5 28.57 8.94 -33.53
CA THR A 5 27.59 9.22 -32.47
C THR A 5 28.04 8.57 -31.16
N HIS A 6 28.59 9.37 -30.25
CA HIS A 6 28.98 8.89 -28.94
C HIS A 6 27.77 8.91 -28.00
N THR A 7 26.98 7.83 -28.03
CA THR A 7 25.97 7.55 -26.99
C THR A 7 26.71 7.27 -25.69
N ARG A 8 26.75 8.26 -24.79
CA ARG A 8 27.35 8.13 -23.46
C ARG A 8 26.46 7.24 -22.61
N PRO A 9 26.88 6.06 -22.15
CA PRO A 9 26.06 5.28 -21.24
C PRO A 9 26.13 5.91 -19.84
N HIS A 10 24.97 6.31 -19.33
CA HIS A 10 24.79 6.92 -18.01
C HIS A 10 24.92 5.84 -16.92
N PHE A 11 26.15 5.53 -16.49
CA PHE A 11 26.42 4.47 -15.49
C PHE A 11 26.54 4.94 -14.02
N LEU A 12 26.20 6.20 -13.70
CA LEU A 12 26.33 6.75 -12.34
C LEU A 12 25.02 7.35 -11.78
N HIS A 13 23.91 6.62 -11.83
CA HIS A 13 22.65 7.06 -11.20
C HIS A 13 21.92 5.99 -10.36
N GLY A 14 22.51 4.80 -10.18
CA GLY A 14 21.79 3.61 -9.69
C GLY A 14 21.48 3.56 -8.19
N THR A 15 22.28 4.19 -7.31
CA THR A 15 22.15 3.99 -5.85
C THR A 15 21.04 4.84 -5.23
N PHE A 16 20.96 6.12 -5.60
CA PHE A 16 19.88 7.00 -5.11
C PHE A 16 18.52 6.60 -5.67
N ALA A 17 18.45 6.16 -6.93
CA ALA A 17 17.22 5.66 -7.54
C ALA A 17 16.73 4.35 -6.88
N ALA A 18 17.64 3.42 -6.58
CA ALA A 18 17.29 2.19 -5.87
C ALA A 18 16.76 2.48 -4.45
N LEU A 19 17.41 3.39 -3.71
CA LEU A 19 17.00 3.76 -2.35
C LEU A 19 15.65 4.50 -2.34
N ALA A 20 15.41 5.35 -3.34
CA ALA A 20 14.13 6.02 -3.54
C ALA A 20 13.00 5.01 -3.85
N GLY A 21 13.26 4.04 -4.71
CA GLY A 21 12.32 2.96 -5.02
C GLY A 21 11.95 2.13 -3.80
N VAL A 22 12.94 1.75 -2.98
CA VAL A 22 12.72 1.02 -1.72
C VAL A 22 11.86 1.84 -0.75
N ARG A 23 12.18 3.13 -0.55
CA ARG A 23 11.37 4.03 0.29
C ARG A 23 9.93 4.15 -0.20
N ALA A 24 9.71 4.25 -1.50
CA ALA A 24 8.37 4.32 -2.08
C ALA A 24 7.55 3.05 -1.76
N ARG A 25 8.13 1.86 -1.90
CA ARG A 25 7.44 0.60 -1.56
C ARG A 25 7.14 0.48 -0.06
N PHE A 26 8.07 0.93 0.80
CA PHE A 26 7.83 0.96 2.25
C PHE A 26 6.70 1.92 2.63
N ALA A 27 6.67 3.11 2.02
CA ALA A 27 5.61 4.08 2.26
C ALA A 27 4.25 3.52 1.83
N GLU A 28 4.19 2.87 0.66
CA GLU A 28 2.99 2.21 0.16
C GLU A 28 2.50 1.11 1.09
N ASN A 29 3.36 0.17 1.48
CA ASN A 29 3.00 -0.90 2.43
C ASN A 29 2.54 -0.34 3.79
N ARG A 30 3.16 0.75 4.27
CA ARG A 30 2.74 1.41 5.51
C ARG A 30 1.35 2.02 5.39
N ARG A 31 1.02 2.64 4.24
CA ARG A 31 -0.31 3.21 3.98
C ARG A 31 -1.38 2.12 3.96
N ARG A 32 -1.13 1.02 3.25
CA ARG A 32 -2.04 -0.15 3.23
C ARG A 32 -2.27 -0.73 4.62
N ASN A 33 -1.19 -0.98 5.37
CA ASN A 33 -1.31 -1.52 6.73
C ASN A 33 -2.04 -0.56 7.67
N ALA A 34 -1.84 0.75 7.52
CA ALA A 34 -2.56 1.76 8.30
C ALA A 34 -4.05 1.76 7.97
N ALA A 35 -4.42 1.66 6.69
CA ALA A 35 -5.81 1.56 6.25
C ALA A 35 -6.48 0.28 6.80
N TYR A 36 -5.82 -0.88 6.66
CA TYR A 36 -6.31 -2.15 7.21
C TYR A 36 -6.55 -2.05 8.71
N ASN A 37 -5.52 -1.66 9.48
CA ASN A 37 -5.60 -1.62 10.94
C ASN A 37 -6.66 -0.65 11.42
N LYS A 38 -6.82 0.49 10.73
CA LYS A 38 -7.86 1.46 11.06
C LYS A 38 -9.25 0.82 10.93
N THR A 39 -9.57 0.28 9.77
CA THR A 39 -10.88 -0.35 9.52
C THR A 39 -11.12 -1.55 10.43
N PHE A 40 -10.11 -2.40 10.62
CA PHE A 40 -10.20 -3.54 11.51
C PHE A 40 -10.50 -3.13 12.96
N ASN A 41 -9.78 -2.14 13.49
CA ASN A 41 -9.98 -1.68 14.86
C ASN A 41 -11.35 -1.00 15.05
N GLU A 42 -11.77 -0.17 14.08
CA GLU A 42 -13.08 0.49 14.12
C GLU A 42 -14.22 -0.54 14.13
N LEU A 43 -14.20 -1.51 13.20
CA LEU A 43 -15.23 -2.56 13.14
C LEU A 43 -15.14 -3.54 14.32
N SER A 44 -13.95 -3.85 14.80
CA SER A 44 -13.78 -4.77 15.95
C SER A 44 -14.26 -4.16 17.26
N ALA A 45 -14.18 -2.83 17.39
CA ALA A 45 -14.72 -2.10 18.52
C ALA A 45 -16.26 -2.05 18.53
N MET A 46 -16.93 -2.29 17.39
CA MET A 46 -18.38 -2.34 17.31
C MET A 46 -18.97 -3.58 17.99
N THR A 47 -20.21 -3.46 18.49
CA THR A 47 -20.92 -4.60 19.05
C THR A 47 -21.43 -5.51 17.93
N SER A 48 -21.79 -6.76 18.28
CA SER A 48 -22.33 -7.69 17.30
C SER A 48 -23.67 -7.22 16.74
N ARG A 49 -24.42 -6.42 17.52
CA ARG A 49 -25.67 -5.81 17.09
C ARG A 49 -25.42 -4.69 16.09
N ASP A 50 -24.50 -3.77 16.38
CA ASP A 50 -24.19 -2.67 15.46
C ASP A 50 -23.70 -3.20 14.11
N LEU A 51 -22.90 -4.27 14.11
CA LEU A 51 -22.48 -4.97 12.90
C LEU A 51 -23.67 -5.63 12.18
N ALA A 52 -24.56 -6.30 12.90
CA ALA A 52 -25.73 -6.93 12.32
C ALA A 52 -26.72 -5.90 11.73
N ASP A 53 -26.85 -4.73 12.36
CA ASP A 53 -27.72 -3.64 11.90
C ASP A 53 -27.27 -3.11 10.53
N ILE A 54 -25.96 -3.17 10.23
CA ILE A 54 -25.38 -2.86 8.92
C ILE A 54 -25.17 -4.09 8.03
N GLY A 55 -25.68 -5.25 8.43
CA GLY A 55 -25.64 -6.50 7.65
C GLY A 55 -24.27 -7.19 7.60
N LEU A 56 -23.39 -6.95 8.58
CA LEU A 56 -22.05 -7.55 8.66
C LEU A 56 -21.93 -8.55 9.80
N ASN A 57 -21.11 -9.58 9.61
CA ASN A 57 -20.66 -10.48 10.67
C ASN A 57 -19.25 -10.10 11.13
N ARG A 58 -18.87 -10.41 12.39
CA ARG A 58 -17.49 -10.26 12.87
C ARG A 58 -16.47 -11.00 12.01
N PHE A 59 -16.86 -12.12 11.41
CA PHE A 59 -15.99 -12.87 10.50
C PHE A 59 -15.73 -12.16 9.17
N ASP A 60 -16.55 -11.17 8.80
CA ASP A 60 -16.32 -10.35 7.60
C ASP A 60 -15.27 -9.25 7.81
N ILE A 61 -14.99 -8.88 9.07
CA ILE A 61 -14.11 -7.76 9.39
C ILE A 61 -12.73 -7.87 8.73
N PRO A 62 -12.02 -9.02 8.77
CA PRO A 62 -10.71 -9.14 8.13
C PRO A 62 -10.78 -8.95 6.61
N ARG A 63 -11.83 -9.48 5.96
CA ARG A 63 -12.04 -9.35 4.51
C ARG A 63 -12.30 -7.90 4.13
N ILE A 64 -13.19 -7.22 4.84
CA ILE A 64 -13.54 -5.81 4.57
C ILE A 64 -12.36 -4.89 4.86
N ALA A 65 -11.59 -5.15 5.92
CA ALA A 65 -10.39 -4.39 6.23
C ALA A 65 -9.31 -4.55 5.13
N ALA A 66 -9.18 -5.74 4.54
CA ALA A 66 -8.30 -5.97 3.39
C ALA A 66 -8.78 -5.23 2.14
N GLU A 67 -10.08 -5.32 1.80
CA GLU A 67 -10.69 -4.58 0.69
C GLU A 67 -10.49 -3.06 0.84
N ALA A 68 -10.68 -2.52 2.05
CA ALA A 68 -10.49 -1.11 2.35
C ALA A 68 -9.01 -0.66 2.24
N ALA A 69 -8.07 -1.57 2.46
CA ALA A 69 -6.64 -1.30 2.30
C ALA A 69 -6.20 -1.28 0.83
N ASP A 70 -6.87 -2.06 -0.03
CA ASP A 70 -6.57 -2.11 -1.46
C ASP A 70 -7.25 -0.99 -2.27
N MET A 71 -8.34 -0.40 -1.75
CA MET A 71 -9.04 0.73 -2.39
C MET A 71 -8.39 2.11 -2.21
N LYS A 72 -7.30 2.23 -1.43
CA LYS A 72 -6.70 3.51 -1.04
C LYS A 72 -5.36 3.79 -1.72
#